data_AF-A0A6A0QUQ3-F1
#
_entry.id   AF-A0A6A0QUQ3-F1
#
_cell.length_a   1.000
_cell.length_b   1.000
_cell.length_c   1.000
_cell.angle_alpha   90.00
_cell.angle_beta   90.00
_cell.angle_gamma   90.00
#
_symmetry.space_group_name_H-M   'P 1'
#
loop_
_entity.id
_entity.type
_entity.pdbx_description
1 polymer ?
#
loop_
_entity_poly.entity_id
_entity_poly.type
_entity_poly.pdbx_seq_one_letter_code
_entity_poly.pdbx_strand_id
1 'polypeptide(L)'
;MRSDGTLDIVVGSLIAGLGSYAFQFIAGRSLGEEAFAPIGVLLTAHFLAFLIVLVPVEQFIIRRLTLGARGWVLPVRGVALVVVTGMAAAITVAVSGDDYFRFTDRETLVMFAVATVVTHFVFATGRGYLAGFRRFRAYGRSSAAASLLRVAIAAAVALTV
;
A
#
# COMPACT_ATOMS: atom_id res chain seq x y z
N MET A 1 -6.51 -33.45 1.96
CA MET A 1 -7.23 -32.14 1.92
C MET A 1 -6.37 -31.17 1.12
N ARG A 2 -6.86 -30.60 0.01
CA ARG A 2 -6.16 -29.46 -0.63
C ARG A 2 -6.17 -28.31 0.38
N SER A 3 -5.02 -27.70 0.68
CA SER A 3 -4.96 -26.59 1.63
C SER A 3 -5.91 -25.49 1.16
N ASP A 4 -6.68 -24.94 2.09
CA ASP A 4 -7.64 -23.85 1.86
C ASP A 4 -6.96 -22.50 1.52
N GLY A 5 -5.62 -22.48 1.50
CA GLY A 5 -4.80 -21.31 1.25
C GLY A 5 -4.56 -20.43 2.48
N THR A 6 -5.09 -20.80 3.64
CA THR A 6 -4.96 -20.02 4.88
C THR A 6 -3.49 -19.81 5.24
N LEU A 7 -2.68 -20.87 5.22
CA LEU A 7 -1.24 -20.76 5.51
C LEU A 7 -0.51 -19.87 4.51
N ASP A 8 -0.85 -19.93 3.22
CA ASP A 8 -0.22 -19.07 2.21
C ASP A 8 -0.51 -17.57 2.47
N ILE A 9 -1.73 -17.26 2.88
CA ILE A 9 -2.15 -15.90 3.23
C ILE A 9 -1.45 -15.45 4.52
N VAL A 10 -1.45 -16.30 5.55
CA VAL A 10 -0.86 -15.98 6.86
C VAL A 10 0.64 -15.74 6.72
N VAL A 11 1.38 -16.63 6.06
CA VAL A 11 2.83 -16.47 5.85
C VAL A 11 3.13 -15.21 5.03
N GLY A 12 2.39 -14.99 3.94
CA GLY A 12 2.57 -13.79 3.12
C GLY A 12 2.30 -12.49 3.89
N SER A 13 1.28 -12.49 4.75
CA SER A 13 0.91 -11.35 5.60
C SER A 13 1.92 -11.14 6.72
N LEU A 14 2.44 -12.21 7.31
CA LEU A 14 3.49 -12.15 8.33
C LEU A 14 4.77 -11.53 7.76
N ILE A 15 5.21 -11.97 6.58
CA ILE A 15 6.38 -11.39 5.89
C ILE A 15 6.11 -9.91 5.57
N ALA A 16 4.90 -9.57 5.12
CA ALA A 16 4.54 -8.19 4.83
C ALA A 16 4.56 -7.30 6.09
N GLY A 17 4.07 -7.80 7.22
CA GLY A 17 4.09 -7.08 8.50
C GLY A 17 5.51 -6.88 9.03
N LEU A 18 6.29 -7.96 9.08
CA LEU A 18 7.69 -7.92 9.54
C LEU A 18 8.56 -7.03 8.63
N GLY A 19 8.39 -7.12 7.31
CA GLY A 19 9.10 -6.27 6.36
C GLY A 19 8.71 -4.79 6.51
N SER A 20 7.44 -4.49 6.81
CA SER A 20 7.00 -3.12 7.03
C SER A 20 7.60 -2.52 8.30
N TYR A 21 7.75 -3.34 9.35
CA TYR A 21 8.48 -2.96 10.55
C TYR A 21 9.98 -2.77 10.28
N ALA A 22 10.62 -3.71 9.57
CA ALA A 22 12.02 -3.61 9.20
C ALA A 22 12.32 -2.36 8.37
N PHE A 23 11.45 -2.00 7.43
CA PHE A 23 11.52 -0.75 6.68
C PHE A 23 11.54 0.47 7.61
N GLN A 24 10.58 0.57 8.53
CA GLN A 24 10.51 1.70 9.49
C GLN A 24 11.73 1.76 10.38
N PHE A 25 12.21 0.61 10.87
CA PHE A 25 13.38 0.51 11.72
C PHE A 25 14.65 0.96 10.99
N ILE A 26 14.90 0.43 9.78
CA ILE A 26 16.10 0.77 8.99
C ILE A 26 16.06 2.25 8.62
N ALA A 27 14.96 2.72 8.04
CA ALA A 27 14.84 4.10 7.59
C ALA A 27 14.93 5.12 8.74
N GLY A 28 14.28 4.84 9.88
CA GLY A 28 14.34 5.71 11.05
C GLY A 28 15.75 5.79 11.66
N ARG A 29 16.49 4.67 11.66
CA ARG A 29 17.89 4.63 12.14
C ARG A 29 18.85 5.32 11.18
N SER A 30 18.68 5.15 9.87
CA SER A 30 19.62 5.68 8.88
C SER A 30 19.42 7.17 8.61
N LEU A 31 18.18 7.66 8.62
CA LEU A 31 17.87 9.05 8.29
C LEU A 31 17.87 9.97 9.53
N GLY A 32 17.74 9.41 10.73
CA GLY A 32 17.50 10.20 11.94
C GLY A 32 16.08 10.76 12.02
N GLU A 33 15.73 11.33 13.17
CA GLU A 33 14.35 11.72 13.49
C GLU A 33 13.80 12.80 12.56
N GLU A 34 14.57 13.87 12.31
CA GLU A 34 14.12 15.00 11.49
C GLU A 34 13.84 14.61 10.04
N ALA A 35 14.72 13.84 9.40
CA ALA A 35 14.54 13.43 8.00
C ALA A 35 13.54 12.28 7.85
N PHE A 36 13.32 11.47 8.89
CA PHE A 36 12.33 10.40 8.86
C PHE A 36 10.89 10.86 9.18
N ALA A 37 10.71 11.92 9.97
CA ALA A 37 9.40 12.46 10.33
C ALA A 37 8.42 12.61 9.14
N PRO A 38 8.80 13.26 8.01
CA PRO A 38 7.94 13.36 6.83
C PRO A 38 7.52 11.99 6.24
N ILE A 39 8.45 11.04 6.20
CA ILE A 39 8.21 9.68 5.69
C ILE A 39 7.22 8.95 6.60
N GLY A 40 7.37 9.10 7.91
CA GLY A 40 6.46 8.53 8.90
C GLY A 40 5.01 9.01 8.70
N VAL A 41 4.81 10.31 8.51
CA VAL A 41 3.48 10.90 8.25
C VAL A 41 2.86 10.35 6.96
N LEU A 42 3.62 10.32 5.86
CA LEU A 42 3.14 9.76 4.58
C LEU A 42 2.79 8.28 4.72
N LEU A 43 3.60 7.52 5.46
CA LEU A 43 3.38 6.11 5.71
C LEU A 43 2.10 5.88 6.52
N THR A 44 1.84 6.70 7.55
CA THR A 44 0.60 6.64 8.33
C THR A 44 -0.62 6.96 7.47
N ALA A 45 -0.56 8.05 6.69
CA ALA A 45 -1.64 8.42 5.76
C ALA A 45 -1.91 7.30 4.75
N HIS A 46 -0.84 6.71 4.21
CA HIS A 46 -0.92 5.55 3.32
C HIS A 46 -1.61 4.35 3.99
N PHE A 47 -1.23 3.99 5.22
CA PHE A 47 -1.85 2.87 5.93
C PHE A 47 -3.33 3.09 6.19
N LEU A 48 -3.71 4.31 6.58
CA LEU A 48 -5.12 4.67 6.76
C LEU A 48 -5.89 4.56 5.45
N ALA A 49 -5.37 5.12 4.35
CA ALA A 49 -6.00 5.00 3.04
C ALA A 49 -6.11 3.53 2.60
N PHE A 50 -5.07 2.73 2.83
CA PHE A 50 -5.06 1.32 2.49
C PHE A 50 -6.13 0.55 3.28
N LEU A 51 -6.19 0.71 4.60
CA LEU A 51 -7.12 0.00 5.46
C LEU A 51 -8.58 0.45 5.28
N ILE A 52 -8.82 1.75 5.17
CA ILE A 52 -10.18 2.32 5.15
C ILE A 52 -10.80 2.24 3.75
N VAL A 53 -10.00 2.34 2.69
CA VAL A 53 -10.51 2.46 1.32
C VAL A 53 -10.17 1.23 0.49
N LEU A 54 -8.89 0.86 0.45
CA LEU A 54 -8.41 -0.15 -0.48
C LEU A 54 -8.75 -1.58 -0.03
N VAL A 55 -8.73 -1.87 1.27
CA VAL A 55 -9.15 -3.17 1.80
C VAL A 55 -10.63 -3.43 1.52
N PRO A 56 -11.59 -2.51 1.76
CA PRO A 56 -12.98 -2.71 1.35
C PRO A 56 -13.16 -2.94 -0.14
N VAL A 57 -12.41 -2.23 -1.00
CA VAL A 57 -12.40 -2.46 -2.44
C VAL A 57 -11.95 -3.89 -2.76
N GLU A 58 -10.86 -4.34 -2.15
CA GLU A 58 -10.36 -5.70 -2.29
C GLU A 58 -11.40 -6.74 -1.86
N GLN A 59 -12.00 -6.57 -0.68
CA GLN A 59 -13.03 -7.48 -0.15
C GLN A 59 -14.28 -7.51 -1.05
N PHE A 60 -14.67 -6.36 -1.61
CA PHE A 60 -15.77 -6.28 -2.56
C PHE A 60 -15.49 -7.08 -3.83
N ILE A 61 -14.28 -6.96 -4.41
CA ILE A 61 -13.87 -7.73 -5.60
C ILE A 61 -13.91 -9.23 -5.29
N ILE A 62 -13.34 -9.65 -4.16
CA ILE A 62 -13.35 -11.05 -3.72
C ILE A 62 -14.78 -11.58 -3.65
N ARG A 63 -15.68 -10.85 -2.98
CA ARG A 63 -17.09 -11.23 -2.86
C ARG A 63 -17.76 -11.38 -4.23
N ARG A 64 -17.60 -10.41 -5.13
CA ARG A 64 -18.24 -10.45 -6.46
C ARG A 64 -17.76 -11.64 -7.29
N LEU A 65 -16.46 -11.90 -7.32
CA LEU A 65 -15.90 -13.03 -8.06
C LEU A 65 -16.31 -14.37 -7.44
N THR A 66 -16.38 -14.45 -6.11
CA THR A 66 -16.85 -15.66 -5.40
C THR A 66 -18.31 -15.96 -5.70
N LEU A 67 -19.14 -14.92 -5.87
CA LEU A 67 -20.54 -15.04 -6.32
C LEU A 67 -20.70 -15.32 -7.82
N GLY A 68 -19.60 -15.54 -8.56
CA GLY A 68 -19.63 -15.96 -9.96
C GLY A 68 -19.59 -14.82 -10.98
N ALA A 69 -19.33 -13.57 -10.57
CA ALA A 69 -19.12 -12.48 -11.52
C ALA A 69 -17.89 -12.77 -12.41
N ARG A 70 -17.99 -12.39 -13.69
CA ARG A 70 -16.92 -12.53 -14.69
C ARG A 70 -16.44 -11.16 -15.16
N GLY A 71 -15.17 -11.05 -15.54
CA GLY A 71 -14.58 -9.84 -16.10
C GLY A 71 -14.30 -8.72 -15.08
N TRP A 72 -14.47 -7.47 -15.49
CA TRP A 72 -14.26 -6.30 -14.64
C TRP A 72 -15.42 -6.16 -13.63
N VAL A 73 -15.13 -6.27 -12.34
CA VAL A 73 -16.16 -6.28 -11.28
C VAL A 73 -16.21 -5.01 -10.45
N LEU A 74 -15.24 -4.11 -10.62
CA LEU A 74 -15.17 -2.90 -9.81
C LEU A 74 -16.20 -1.87 -10.27
N PRO A 75 -17.13 -1.42 -9.40
CA PRO A 75 -18.13 -0.43 -9.77
C PRO A 75 -17.49 0.95 -9.92
N VAL A 76 -18.09 1.78 -10.78
CA VAL A 76 -17.67 3.19 -10.97
C VAL A 76 -17.57 3.94 -9.65
N ARG A 77 -18.46 3.65 -8.68
CA ARG A 77 -18.41 4.24 -7.34
C ARG A 77 -17.15 3.87 -6.55
N GLY A 78 -16.60 2.66 -6.74
CA GLY A 78 -15.34 2.24 -6.14
C GLY A 78 -14.14 2.97 -6.75
N VAL A 79 -14.17 3.20 -8.07
CA VAL A 79 -13.18 4.04 -8.75
C VAL A 79 -13.27 5.49 -8.25
N ALA A 80 -14.48 6.04 -8.13
CA ALA A 80 -14.70 7.39 -7.62
C ALA A 80 -14.18 7.56 -6.18
N LEU A 81 -14.41 6.58 -5.29
CA LEU A 81 -13.91 6.63 -3.92
C LEU A 81 -12.37 6.69 -3.87
N VAL A 82 -11.71 5.96 -4.75
CA VAL A 82 -10.24 5.96 -4.87
C VAL A 82 -9.73 7.29 -5.40
N VAL A 83 -10.40 7.85 -6.42
CA VAL A 83 -10.07 9.18 -6.94
C VAL A 83 -10.22 10.24 -5.86
N VAL A 84 -11.33 10.23 -5.11
CA VAL A 84 -11.57 11.16 -4.01
C VAL A 84 -10.54 10.99 -2.90
N THR A 85 -10.16 9.75 -2.57
CA THR A 85 -9.13 9.48 -1.55
C THR A 85 -7.75 9.96 -2.01
N GLY A 86 -7.40 9.75 -3.28
CA GLY A 86 -6.16 10.25 -3.87
C GLY A 86 -6.12 11.78 -3.90
N MET A 87 -7.24 12.41 -4.23
CA MET A 87 -7.38 13.86 -4.23
C MET A 87 -7.32 14.43 -2.81
N ALA A 88 -7.96 13.80 -1.83
CA ALA A 88 -7.87 14.18 -0.43
C ALA A 88 -6.43 14.06 0.10
N ALA A 89 -5.73 12.96 -0.20
CA ALA A 89 -4.34 12.78 0.16
C ALA A 89 -3.44 13.85 -0.48
N ALA A 90 -3.64 14.13 -1.77
CA ALA A 90 -2.93 15.18 -2.51
C ALA A 90 -3.18 16.58 -1.92
N ILE A 91 -4.43 16.91 -1.59
CA ILE A 91 -4.79 18.19 -0.97
C ILE A 91 -4.17 18.31 0.41
N THR A 92 -4.25 17.27 1.25
CA THR A 92 -3.63 17.28 2.58
C THR A 92 -2.14 17.59 2.46
N VAL A 93 -1.41 16.88 1.59
CA VAL A 93 0.01 17.13 1.35
C VAL A 93 0.27 18.53 0.78
N ALA A 94 -0.59 19.02 -0.12
CA ALA A 94 -0.45 20.36 -0.70
C ALA A 94 -0.65 21.48 0.34
N VAL A 95 -1.49 21.26 1.35
CA VAL A 95 -1.79 22.25 2.40
C VAL A 95 -0.81 22.15 3.57
N SER A 96 -0.40 20.94 3.96
CA SER A 96 0.46 20.71 5.14
C SER A 96 1.94 20.48 4.81
N GLY A 97 2.33 20.55 3.54
CA GLY A 97 3.67 20.19 3.06
C GLY A 97 4.80 21.04 3.65
N ASP A 98 4.56 22.35 3.84
CA ASP A 98 5.61 23.29 4.24
C ASP A 98 6.08 23.09 5.69
N ASP A 99 5.21 22.60 6.57
CA ASP A 99 5.52 22.38 7.98
C ASP A 99 6.36 21.13 8.23
N TYR A 100 6.27 20.14 7.33
CA TYR A 100 6.87 18.80 7.52
C TYR A 100 7.94 18.44 6.49
N PHE A 101 7.99 19.09 5.31
CA PHE A 101 8.81 18.65 4.18
C PHE A 101 9.71 19.76 3.63
N ARG A 102 10.60 20.30 4.47
CA ARG A 102 11.56 21.36 4.08
C ARG A 102 12.61 20.94 3.03
N PHE A 103 12.72 19.64 2.74
CA PHE A 103 13.78 19.05 1.91
C PHE A 103 13.33 18.66 0.50
N THR A 104 12.06 18.92 0.12
CA THR A 104 11.52 18.56 -1.21
C THR A 104 10.46 19.57 -1.63
N ASP A 105 10.36 19.83 -2.93
CA ASP A 105 9.35 20.69 -3.51
C ASP A 105 7.93 20.10 -3.34
N ARG A 106 6.97 20.99 -3.07
CA ARG A 106 5.56 20.65 -2.82
C ARG A 106 4.95 19.84 -3.96
N GLU A 107 5.28 20.17 -5.21
CA GLU A 107 4.76 19.49 -6.40
C GLU A 107 5.19 18.03 -6.44
N THR A 108 6.47 17.74 -6.18
CA THR A 108 6.97 16.36 -6.11
C THR A 108 6.29 15.54 -5.03
N LEU A 109 6.04 16.12 -3.85
CA LEU A 109 5.33 15.42 -2.76
C LEU A 109 3.87 15.10 -3.13
N VAL A 110 3.18 16.02 -3.78
CA VAL A 110 1.82 15.80 -4.29
C VAL A 110 1.82 14.67 -5.33
N MET A 111 2.79 14.67 -6.25
CA MET A 111 2.94 13.59 -7.23
C MET A 111 3.21 12.24 -6.55
N PHE A 112 4.06 12.21 -5.52
CA PHE A 112 4.32 10.99 -4.74
C PHE A 112 3.07 10.48 -4.03
N ALA A 113 2.26 11.37 -3.45
CA ALA A 113 1.01 11.00 -2.80
C ALA A 113 0.01 10.38 -3.80
N VAL A 114 -0.17 11.01 -4.96
CA VAL A 114 -1.04 10.49 -6.04
C VAL A 114 -0.51 9.15 -6.55
N ALA A 115 0.78 9.05 -6.86
CA ALA A 115 1.40 7.82 -7.34
C ALA A 115 1.26 6.68 -6.32
N THR A 116 1.40 6.98 -5.03
CA THR A 116 1.20 6.01 -3.95
C THR A 116 -0.21 5.46 -3.94
N VAL A 117 -1.23 6.32 -4.00
CA VAL A 117 -2.64 5.90 -3.98
C VAL A 117 -2.98 5.08 -5.24
N VAL A 118 -2.58 5.54 -6.42
CA VAL A 118 -2.85 4.84 -7.68
C VAL A 118 -2.18 3.47 -7.71
N THR A 119 -0.91 3.40 -7.35
CA THR A 119 -0.15 2.13 -7.34
C THR A 119 -0.76 1.13 -6.36
N HIS A 120 -1.12 1.59 -5.15
CA HIS A 120 -1.71 0.70 -4.15
C HIS A 120 -3.15 0.32 -4.48
N PHE A 121 -3.90 1.15 -5.20
CA PHE A 121 -5.20 0.77 -5.73
C PHE A 121 -5.11 -0.37 -6.75
N VAL A 122 -4.16 -0.29 -7.69
CA VAL A 122 -3.89 -1.38 -8.63
C VAL A 122 -3.46 -2.64 -7.86
N PHE A 123 -2.61 -2.48 -6.85
CA PHE A 123 -2.16 -3.59 -6.01
C PHE A 123 -3.30 -4.27 -5.23
N ALA A 124 -4.16 -3.50 -4.56
CA ALA A 124 -5.31 -4.02 -3.82
C ALA A 124 -6.34 -4.67 -4.75
N THR A 125 -6.59 -4.07 -5.91
CA THR A 125 -7.45 -4.64 -6.95
C THR A 125 -6.91 -5.98 -7.44
N GLY A 126 -5.63 -6.03 -7.80
CA GLY A 126 -4.96 -7.27 -8.23
C GLY A 126 -5.01 -8.37 -7.17
N ARG A 127 -4.75 -8.03 -5.91
CA ARG A 127 -4.93 -8.94 -4.77
C ARG A 127 -6.36 -9.45 -4.66
N GLY A 128 -7.36 -8.58 -4.79
CA GLY A 128 -8.77 -8.95 -4.76
C GLY A 128 -9.13 -9.97 -5.84
N TYR A 129 -8.60 -9.78 -7.06
CA TYR A 129 -8.75 -10.75 -8.15
C TYR A 129 -8.05 -12.09 -7.86
N LEU A 130 -6.83 -12.07 -7.33
CA LEU A 130 -6.10 -13.29 -6.96
C LEU A 130 -6.87 -14.09 -5.90
N ALA A 131 -7.34 -13.43 -4.84
CA ALA A 131 -8.12 -14.07 -3.79
C ALA A 131 -9.51 -14.54 -4.29
N GLY A 132 -10.20 -13.72 -5.10
CA GLY A 132 -11.50 -14.08 -5.69
C GLY A 132 -11.44 -15.32 -6.61
N PHE A 133 -10.33 -15.52 -7.32
CA PHE A 133 -10.07 -16.75 -8.10
C PHE A 133 -9.40 -17.87 -7.30
N ARG A 134 -9.36 -17.77 -5.97
CA ARG A 134 -8.76 -18.76 -5.05
C ARG A 134 -7.27 -19.00 -5.30
N ARG A 135 -6.54 -18.02 -5.86
CA ARG A 135 -5.08 -18.04 -6.07
C ARG A 135 -4.35 -17.52 -4.84
N PHE A 136 -4.63 -18.11 -3.68
CA PHE A 136 -4.16 -17.63 -2.36
C PHE A 136 -2.64 -17.58 -2.23
N ARG A 137 -1.92 -18.52 -2.84
CA ARG A 137 -0.44 -18.50 -2.90
C ARG A 137 0.12 -17.28 -3.62
N ALA A 138 -0.50 -16.85 -4.72
CA ALA A 138 -0.09 -15.66 -5.45
C ALA A 138 -0.43 -14.38 -4.66
N TYR A 139 -1.60 -14.36 -4.00
CA TYR A 139 -1.99 -13.30 -3.10
C TYR A 139 -0.96 -13.11 -1.97
N GLY A 140 -0.59 -14.18 -1.26
CA GLY A 140 0.38 -14.14 -0.17
C GLY A 140 1.75 -13.67 -0.64
N ARG A 141 2.23 -14.21 -1.77
CA ARG A 141 3.51 -13.79 -2.38
C ARG A 141 3.53 -12.32 -2.80
N SER A 142 2.44 -11.80 -3.37
CA SER A 142 2.37 -10.39 -3.77
C SER A 142 2.51 -9.45 -2.57
N SER A 143 1.90 -9.82 -1.43
CA SER A 143 1.96 -9.06 -0.18
C SER A 143 3.37 -9.08 0.41
N ALA A 144 4.00 -10.26 0.46
CA ALA A 144 5.38 -10.41 0.90
C ALA A 144 6.35 -9.62 0.00
N ALA A 145 6.23 -9.76 -1.32
CA ALA A 145 7.12 -9.11 -2.29
C ALA A 145 7.08 -7.59 -2.20
N ALA A 146 5.88 -6.99 -2.04
CA ALA A 146 5.75 -5.55 -1.89
C ALA A 146 6.52 -5.02 -0.67
N SER A 147 6.48 -5.75 0.45
CA SER A 147 7.21 -5.34 1.65
C SER A 147 8.72 -5.60 1.55
N LEU A 148 9.12 -6.73 0.96
CA LEU A 148 10.53 -7.03 0.74
C LEU A 148 11.19 -6.02 -0.19
N LEU A 149 10.46 -5.53 -1.21
CA LEU A 149 10.92 -4.46 -2.07
C LEU A 149 11.17 -3.16 -1.28
N ARG A 150 10.27 -2.78 -0.37
CA ARG A 150 10.48 -1.60 0.50
C ARG A 150 11.72 -1.75 1.38
N VAL A 151 11.92 -2.93 1.97
CA VAL A 151 13.12 -3.23 2.78
C VAL A 151 14.38 -3.15 1.94
N ALA A 152 14.38 -3.72 0.73
CA ALA A 152 15.53 -3.66 -0.17
C ALA A 152 15.90 -2.22 -0.55
N ILE A 153 14.89 -1.38 -0.82
CA ILE A 153 15.09 0.06 -1.09
C ILE A 153 15.66 0.76 0.14
N ALA A 154 15.07 0.57 1.32
CA ALA A 154 15.58 1.19 2.54
C ALA A 154 17.00 0.75 2.89
N ALA A 155 17.32 -0.53 2.71
CA ALA A 155 18.68 -1.04 2.89
C ALA A 155 19.66 -0.40 1.89
N ALA A 156 19.27 -0.27 0.62
CA ALA A 156 20.11 0.38 -0.40
C ALA A 156 20.39 1.85 -0.04
N VAL A 157 19.37 2.60 0.40
CA VAL A 157 19.53 3.99 0.86
C VAL A 157 20.42 4.05 2.10
N ALA A 158 20.21 3.15 3.08
CA ALA A 158 21.00 3.10 4.31
C ALA A 158 22.50 2.79 4.08
N LEU A 159 22.86 2.20 2.93
CA LEU A 159 24.26 1.97 2.54
C LEU A 159 24.90 3.20 1.89
N THR A 160 24.13 4.23 1.56
CA THR A 160 24.59 5.44 0.85
C THR A 160 24.61 6.71 1.71
N VAL A 161 24.07 6.63 2.94
CA VAL A 161 24.02 7.72 3.93
C VAL A 161 25.01 7.42 5.02
#